data_AF-A0A5C7ZX11-F1
#
_entry.id   AF-A0A5C7ZX11-F1
#
_cell.length_a   1.000
_cell.length_b   1.000
_cell.length_c   1.000
_cell.angle_alpha   90.00
_cell.angle_beta   90.00
_cell.angle_gamma   90.00
#
_symmetry.space_group_name_H-M   'P 1'
#
loop_
_entity.id
_entity.type
_entity.pdbx_description
1 polymer ?
#
loop_
_entity_poly.entity_id
_entity_poly.type
_entity_poly.pdbx_seq_one_letter_code
_entity_poly.pdbx_strand_id
1 'polypeptide(L)' 'MKKWLIAFAGMLAFIYLVNPTLGVFEFLPDNLPLVGNIDEATATMVLLGALRYFGWDLTNLFSKRPTLDFKK' A
#
# COMPACT_ATOMS: atom_id res chain seq x y z
N MET A 1 -8.26 8.65 18.95
CA MET A 1 -6.87 9.06 18.64
C MET A 1 -6.20 8.15 17.61
N LYS A 2 -6.09 6.84 17.84
CA LYS A 2 -5.45 5.90 16.88
C LYS A 2 -6.00 5.94 15.45
N LYS A 3 -7.32 6.05 15.26
CA LYS A 3 -7.95 6.11 13.93
C LYS A 3 -7.46 7.29 13.09
N TRP A 4 -7.37 8.47 13.70
CA TRP A 4 -6.92 9.69 13.00
C TRP A 4 -5.46 9.61 12.57
N LEU A 5 -4.59 9.03 13.41
CA LEU A 5 -3.18 8.79 13.06
C LEU A 5 -3.05 7.83 11.88
N ILE A 6 -3.83 6.75 11.86
CA ILE A 6 -3.79 5.76 10.77
C ILE A 6 -4.33 6.37 9.47
N ALA A 7 -5.42 7.14 9.53
CA ALA A 7 -5.94 7.87 8.38
C ALA A 7 -4.91 8.88 7.84
N PHE A 8 -4.25 9.62 8.72
CA PHE A 8 -3.23 10.59 8.33
C PHE A 8 -2.00 9.91 7.69
N ALA A 9 -1.51 8.82 8.28
CA ALA A 9 -0.41 8.04 7.72
C ALA A 9 -0.76 7.46 6.34
N GLY A 10 -1.97 6.92 6.18
CA GLY A 10 -2.46 6.43 4.89
C GLY A 10 -2.56 7.54 3.84
N MET A 11 -3.03 8.73 4.23
CA MET A 11 -3.12 9.89 3.33
C MET A 11 -1.73 10.36 2.87
N LEU A 12 -0.75 10.44 3.79
CA LEU A 12 0.62 10.79 3.43
C LEU A 12 1.24 9.75 2.48
N ALA A 13 1.05 8.47 2.76
CA ALA A 13 1.52 7.39 1.89
C ALA A 13 0.89 7.45 0.49
N PHE A 14 -0.41 7.75 0.40
CA PHE A 14 -1.09 7.96 -0.88
C PHE A 14 -0.51 9.14 -1.67
N ILE A 15 -0.35 10.30 -1.03
CA ILE A 15 0.22 11.49 -1.67
C ILE A 15 1.64 11.22 -2.16
N TYR A 16 2.45 10.53 -1.35
CA TYR A 16 3.80 10.15 -1.71
C TYR A 16 3.84 9.23 -2.95
N LEU A 17 2.99 8.19 -2.97
CA LEU A 17 2.90 7.24 -4.09
C LEU A 17 2.35 7.83 -5.39
N VAL A 18 1.54 8.89 -5.32
CA VAL A 18 1.12 9.65 -6.50
C VAL A 18 2.33 10.33 -7.17
N ASN A 19 3.47 10.43 -6.47
CA ASN A 19 4.73 10.99 -6.96
C ASN A 19 4.55 12.38 -7.60
N PRO A 20 4.00 13.37 -6.87
CA PRO A 20 3.75 14.71 -7.40
C PRO A 20 5.03 15.45 -7.78
N THR A 21 6.19 15.01 -7.28
CA THR A 21 7.51 15.57 -7.55
C THR A 21 8.16 14.99 -8.81
N LEU A 22 7.52 14.04 -9.51
CA LEU A 22 8.00 13.42 -10.76
C LEU A 22 9.43 12.87 -10.68
N GLY A 23 9.83 12.33 -9.52
CA GLY A 23 11.20 11.80 -9.31
C GLY A 23 12.30 12.87 -9.21
N VAL A 24 11.95 14.16 -9.07
CA VAL A 24 12.94 15.25 -8.89
C VAL A 24 13.54 15.24 -7.48
N PHE A 25 12.82 14.70 -6.50
CA PHE A 25 13.25 14.56 -5.11
C PHE A 25 12.98 13.13 -4.63
N GLU A 26 13.92 12.23 -4.92
CA GLU A 26 13.93 10.85 -4.42
C GLU A 26 14.85 10.76 -3.19
N PHE A 27 14.38 10.09 -2.12
CA PHE A 27 15.17 9.92 -0.89
C PHE A 27 16.17 8.77 -1.02
N LEU A 28 15.83 7.75 -1.80
CA LEU A 28 16.68 6.62 -2.12
C LEU A 28 16.96 6.55 -3.63
N PRO A 29 18.09 5.94 -4.02
CA PRO A 29 18.43 5.77 -5.43
C PRO A 29 17.56 4.70 -6.10
N ASP A 30 16.69 5.11 -7.01
CA ASP A 30 15.74 4.24 -7.72
C ASP A 30 16.36 3.34 -8.79
N ASN A 31 17.61 3.59 -9.14
CA ASN A 31 18.36 2.92 -10.19
C ASN A 31 19.22 1.75 -9.68
N LEU A 32 19.09 1.36 -8.42
CA LEU A 32 19.75 0.16 -7.90
C LEU A 32 18.97 -1.11 -8.28
N PRO A 33 19.62 -2.11 -8.88
CA PRO A 33 19.00 -3.40 -9.11
C PRO A 33 18.60 -4.05 -7.77
N LEU A 34 17.42 -4.68 -7.72
CA LEU A 34 16.82 -5.37 -6.56
C LEU A 34 16.32 -4.48 -5.40
N VAL A 35 16.86 -3.27 -5.21
CA VAL A 35 16.62 -2.41 -4.03
C VAL A 35 16.27 -0.96 -4.37
N GLY A 36 16.07 -0.60 -5.64
CA GLY A 36 15.45 0.68 -5.99
C GLY A 36 14.00 0.77 -5.49
N ASN A 37 13.50 1.99 -5.29
CA ASN A 37 12.11 2.30 -4.90
C ASN A 37 11.63 1.63 -3.59
N ILE A 38 12.51 1.44 -2.60
CA ILE A 38 12.14 0.82 -1.30
C ILE A 38 11.18 1.71 -0.52
N ASP A 39 11.34 3.01 -0.63
CA ASP A 39 10.50 4.02 -0.01
C ASP A 39 9.07 3.96 -0.57
N GLU A 40 8.87 3.77 -1.87
CA GLU A 40 7.57 3.51 -2.50
C GLU A 40 6.98 2.17 -2.05
N ALA A 41 7.80 1.12 -1.96
CA ALA A 41 7.36 -0.17 -1.44
C ALA A 41 6.86 -0.02 0.02
N THR A 42 7.58 0.76 0.83
CA THR A 42 7.22 1.06 2.22
C THR A 42 5.93 1.88 2.29
N ALA A 43 5.80 2.92 1.47
CA ALA A 43 4.59 3.72 1.38
C ALA A 43 3.38 2.86 0.95
N THR A 44 3.58 1.92 0.03
CA THR A 44 2.55 0.97 -0.40
C THR A 44 2.10 0.07 0.75
N MET A 45 3.04 -0.47 1.53
CA MET A 45 2.70 -1.28 2.71
C MET A 45 1.92 -0.47 3.76
N VAL A 46 2.34 0.76 4.02
CA VAL A 46 1.63 1.67 4.95
C VAL A 46 0.22 1.95 4.46
N LEU A 47 0.05 2.27 3.16
CA LEU A 47 -1.26 2.56 2.57
C LEU A 47 -2.18 1.32 2.64
N LEU A 48 -1.71 0.15 2.23
CA LEU A 48 -2.49 -1.09 2.29
C LEU A 48 -2.88 -1.44 3.72
N GLY A 49 -1.96 -1.28 4.68
CA GLY A 49 -2.24 -1.47 6.10
C GLY A 49 -3.30 -0.49 6.64
N ALA A 50 -3.22 0.78 6.26
CA ALA A 50 -4.20 1.80 6.64
C ALA A 50 -5.58 1.49 6.06
N LEU A 51 -5.67 1.14 4.77
CA LEU A 51 -6.93 0.77 4.12
C LEU A 51 -7.56 -0.47 4.78
N ARG A 52 -6.74 -1.49 5.06
CA ARG A 52 -7.17 -2.71 5.75
C ARG A 52 -7.71 -2.40 7.16
N TYR A 53 -7.08 -1.46 7.88
CA TYR A 53 -7.57 -1.01 9.19
C TYR A 53 -8.99 -0.42 9.11
N PHE A 54 -9.35 0.22 8.00
CA PHE A 54 -10.70 0.74 7.77
C PHE A 54 -11.66 -0.25 7.09
N GLY A 55 -11.23 -1.50 6.88
CA GLY A 55 -12.05 -2.58 6.32
C GLY A 55 -11.92 -2.75 4.80
N TRP A 56 -11.02 -2.01 4.15
CA TRP A 56 -10.72 -2.17 2.72
C TRP A 56 -9.45 -3.00 2.54
N ASP A 57 -9.66 -4.31 2.35
CA ASP A 57 -8.57 -5.27 2.21
C ASP A 57 -8.24 -5.54 0.74
N LEU A 58 -7.45 -4.65 0.14
CA LEU A 58 -7.04 -4.76 -1.27
C LEU A 58 -6.10 -5.96 -1.53
N THR A 59 -5.48 -6.54 -0.50
CA THR A 59 -4.60 -7.72 -0.70
C THR A 59 -5.37 -8.98 -1.07
N ASN A 60 -6.69 -9.01 -0.84
CA ASN A 60 -7.54 -10.15 -1.17
C ASN A 60 -8.13 -10.10 -2.58
N LEU A 61 -7.73 -9.15 -3.42
CA LEU A 61 -8.29 -8.97 -4.76
C LEU A 61 -8.17 -10.24 -5.62
N PHE A 62 -7.08 -10.99 -5.45
CA PHE A 62 -6.78 -12.22 -6.19
C PHE A 62 -6.99 -13.50 -5.38
N SER A 63 -7.56 -13.39 -4.16
CA SER A 63 -7.83 -14.57 -3.34
C SER A 63 -8.96 -15.40 -3.96
N LYS A 64 -8.67 -16.66 -4.33
CA LYS A 64 -9.69 -17.63 -4.73
C LYS A 64 -10.64 -17.86 -3.56
N ARG A 65 -11.91 -17.47 -3.71
CA ARG A 65 -12.94 -17.87 -2.75
C ARG A 65 -13.15 -19.38 -2.92
N PRO A 66 -13.15 -20.18 -1.84
CA PRO A 66 -13.54 -21.57 -1.94
C PRO A 66 -14.98 -21.60 -2.46
N THR A 67 -15.18 -22.17 -3.64
CA THR A 67 -16.51 -22.52 -4.12
C THR A 67 -16.98 -23.66 -3.22
N LEU A 68 -17.97 -23.39 -2.36
CA LEU A 68 -18.68 -24.45 -1.65
C LEU A 68 -19.37 -25.30 -2.70
N ASP A 69 -18.75 -26.45 -3.02
CA ASP A 69 -19.36 -27.45 -3.87
C ASP A 69 -20.33 -28.25 -3.00
N PHE A 70 -21.63 -27.94 -3.12
CA PHE A 70 -22.71 -28.63 -2.41
C PHE A 70 -23.00 -30.03 -2.98
N LYS A 71 -21.99 -30.71 -3.54
CA LYS A 71 -22.18 -31.97 -4.24
C LYS A 71 -22.15 -33.16 -3.28
N LYS A 72 -23.36 -33.50 -2.82
CA LYS A 72 -23.87 -34.76 -2.26
C LYS A 72 -23.45 -35.15 -0.85
#